data_AF-A0A9D9XNZ4-F1
#
_entry.id   AF-A0A9D9XNZ4-F1
#
_cell.length_a   1.000
_cell.length_b   1.000
_cell.length_c   1.000
_cell.angle_alpha   90.00
_cell.angle_beta   90.00
_cell.angle_gamma   90.00
#
_symmetry.space_group_name_H-M   'P 1'
#
loop_
_entity.id
_entity.type
_entity.pdbx_description
1 polymer ?
#
loop_
_entity_poly.entity_id
_entity_poly.type
_entity_poly.pdbx_seq_one_letter_code
_entity_poly.pdbx_strand_id
1 'polypeptide(L)'
;QELTKITNFNFEQESSSMQDIIEKMYLPESKEKGVFLQQDGFLDKELIPVKEMGEENRPINQKWSWDRILRSCYIKQADVLQGIYFFEDDFDIETIRRNYDFYEPLTVHESSLSPCVHAILAAKLGDNDRSYEFYQRSARLDLDDYNNDTEDGCHITSMAGTWLAVIKGFGGLRVKNGIINIQPFVPKEWTSFAFKIRFRENLFNIKTSKNEVMVENLEGPATNMIIKGNNYTINQNGFVKV
;
A
#
# COMPACT_ATOMS: atom_id res chain seq x y z
N GLN A 1 -15.32 5.35 31.92
CA GLN A 1 -16.29 6.21 32.66
C GLN A 1 -15.97 7.70 32.53
N GLU A 2 -14.70 8.10 32.51
CA GLU A 2 -14.32 9.51 32.28
C GLU A 2 -14.55 9.95 30.82
N LEU A 3 -14.06 9.17 29.85
CA LEU A 3 -14.24 9.47 28.41
C LEU A 3 -15.71 9.64 28.01
N THR A 4 -16.58 8.71 28.40
CA THR A 4 -18.02 8.76 28.10
C THR A 4 -18.71 10.00 28.66
N LYS A 5 -18.24 10.52 29.79
CA LYS A 5 -18.75 11.77 30.37
C LYS A 5 -18.25 13.00 29.62
N ILE A 6 -16.99 13.00 29.19
CA ILE A 6 -16.40 14.12 28.44
C ILE A 6 -17.02 14.23 27.05
N THR A 7 -17.25 13.09 26.38
CA THR A 7 -17.80 13.06 25.03
C THR A 7 -19.33 13.07 24.97
N ASN A 8 -20.01 13.01 26.13
CA ASN A 8 -21.44 12.75 26.23
C ASN A 8 -21.90 11.49 25.47
N PHE A 9 -21.01 10.49 25.35
CA PHE A 9 -21.28 9.26 24.63
C PHE A 9 -22.22 8.36 25.44
N ASN A 10 -23.44 8.17 24.93
CA ASN A 10 -24.41 7.23 25.48
C ASN A 10 -24.05 5.81 25.03
N PHE A 11 -23.22 5.15 25.82
CA PHE A 11 -22.65 3.85 25.47
C PHE A 11 -23.69 2.82 25.04
N GLU A 12 -24.81 2.67 25.76
CA GLU A 12 -25.80 1.63 25.43
C GLU A 12 -26.49 1.91 24.10
N GLN A 13 -26.99 3.13 23.91
CA GLN A 13 -27.76 3.49 22.71
C GLN A 13 -26.88 3.61 21.47
N GLU A 14 -25.75 4.29 21.59
CA GLU A 14 -24.87 4.54 20.45
C GLU A 14 -24.11 3.28 20.04
N SER A 15 -23.62 2.46 20.97
CA SER A 15 -22.96 1.19 20.60
C SER A 15 -23.94 0.21 19.95
N SER A 16 -25.20 0.18 20.40
CA SER A 16 -26.25 -0.61 19.76
C SER A 16 -26.53 -0.13 18.32
N SER A 17 -26.58 1.19 18.12
CA SER A 17 -26.77 1.77 16.79
C SER A 17 -25.57 1.50 15.86
N MET A 18 -24.35 1.58 16.39
CA MET A 18 -23.13 1.23 15.66
C MET A 18 -23.12 -0.25 15.27
N GLN A 19 -23.56 -1.14 16.17
CA GLN A 19 -23.68 -2.56 15.88
C GLN A 19 -24.67 -2.84 14.74
N ASP A 20 -25.83 -2.16 14.73
CA ASP A 20 -26.80 -2.27 13.65
C ASP A 20 -26.22 -1.81 12.29
N ILE A 21 -25.43 -0.74 12.29
CA ILE A 21 -24.73 -0.25 11.10
C ILE A 21 -23.69 -1.27 10.61
N ILE A 22 -22.90 -1.86 11.52
CA ILE A 22 -21.91 -2.89 11.16
C ILE A 22 -22.59 -4.08 10.50
N GLU A 23 -23.71 -4.56 11.07
CA GLU A 23 -24.45 -5.73 10.57
C GLU A 23 -25.14 -5.49 9.22
N LYS A 24 -25.47 -4.22 8.91
CA LYS A 24 -26.25 -3.85 7.72
C LYS A 24 -25.49 -3.02 6.70
N MET A 25 -24.18 -2.79 6.90
CA MET A 25 -23.37 -2.04 5.96
C MET A 25 -23.36 -2.77 4.61
N TYR A 26 -23.87 -2.09 3.58
CA TYR A 26 -23.78 -2.59 2.21
C TYR A 26 -22.36 -2.38 1.70
N LEU A 27 -21.72 -3.47 1.26
CA LEU A 27 -20.38 -3.48 0.68
C LEU A 27 -20.49 -4.03 -0.74
N PRO A 28 -20.40 -3.16 -1.78
CA PRO A 28 -20.71 -3.57 -3.14
C PRO A 28 -19.62 -4.47 -3.73
N GLU A 29 -20.03 -5.58 -4.35
CA GLU A 29 -19.14 -6.53 -5.02
C GLU A 29 -19.73 -6.99 -6.36
N SER A 30 -18.86 -7.32 -7.31
CA SER A 30 -19.24 -8.07 -8.50
C SER A 30 -18.87 -9.53 -8.30
N LYS A 31 -19.87 -10.39 -8.06
CA LYS A 31 -19.66 -11.84 -7.93
C LYS A 31 -19.12 -12.48 -9.21
N GLU A 32 -19.54 -11.97 -10.37
CA GLU A 32 -19.07 -12.45 -11.68
C GLU A 32 -17.57 -12.20 -11.87
N LYS A 33 -17.11 -10.99 -11.54
CA LYS A 33 -15.69 -10.62 -11.67
C LYS A 33 -14.85 -10.98 -10.43
N GLY A 34 -15.48 -11.27 -9.30
CA GLY A 34 -14.83 -11.55 -8.02
C GLY A 34 -14.05 -10.37 -7.45
N VAL A 35 -14.53 -9.14 -7.69
CA VAL A 35 -13.90 -7.87 -7.25
C VAL A 35 -14.88 -7.04 -6.43
N PHE A 36 -14.34 -6.23 -5.51
CA PHE A 36 -15.12 -5.19 -4.84
C PHE A 36 -15.40 -4.07 -5.85
N LEU A 37 -16.57 -3.44 -5.75
CA LEU A 37 -16.88 -2.30 -6.61
C LEU A 37 -16.47 -1.00 -5.91
N GLN A 38 -15.72 -0.15 -6.63
CA GLN A 38 -15.38 1.19 -6.15
C GLN A 38 -16.64 2.00 -5.80
N GLN A 39 -17.69 1.86 -6.61
CA GLN A 39 -19.03 2.38 -6.33
C GLN A 39 -20.09 1.58 -7.11
N ASP A 40 -21.35 1.73 -6.74
CA ASP A 40 -22.46 1.23 -7.57
C ASP A 40 -22.39 1.81 -9.00
N GLY A 41 -22.69 0.97 -9.99
CA GLY A 41 -22.64 1.34 -11.41
C GLY A 41 -21.22 1.51 -11.99
N PHE A 42 -20.15 1.19 -11.26
CA PHE A 42 -18.79 1.29 -11.80
C PHE A 42 -18.61 0.42 -13.07
N LEU A 43 -19.21 -0.77 -13.08
CA LEU A 43 -19.12 -1.69 -14.23
C LEU A 43 -19.95 -1.27 -15.44
N ASP A 44 -20.85 -0.30 -15.30
CA ASP A 44 -21.65 0.23 -16.40
C ASP A 44 -20.85 1.23 -17.26
N LYS A 45 -19.67 1.64 -16.77
CA LYS A 45 -18.74 2.51 -17.50
C LYS A 45 -18.10 1.76 -18.66
N GLU A 46 -17.67 2.52 -19.67
CA GLU A 46 -16.83 1.99 -20.72
C GLU A 46 -15.42 1.71 -20.16
N LEU A 47 -15.14 0.43 -19.86
CA LEU A 47 -13.90 0.00 -19.23
C LEU A 47 -12.79 -0.16 -20.27
N ILE A 48 -12.02 0.91 -20.49
CA ILE A 48 -10.85 0.92 -21.39
C ILE A 48 -9.59 1.07 -20.53
N PRO A 49 -8.62 0.14 -20.63
CA PRO A 49 -7.34 0.28 -19.95
C PRO A 49 -6.58 1.56 -20.33
N VAL A 50 -5.85 2.16 -19.38
CA VAL A 50 -5.06 3.39 -19.59
C VAL A 50 -4.05 3.24 -20.74
N LYS A 51 -3.50 2.05 -20.94
CA LYS A 51 -2.56 1.75 -22.06
C LYS A 51 -3.17 1.96 -23.45
N GLU A 52 -4.50 2.01 -23.57
CA GLU A 52 -5.23 2.22 -24.83
C GLU A 52 -5.69 3.69 -25.02
N MET A 53 -5.49 4.57 -24.02
CA MET A 53 -5.97 5.96 -24.02
C MET A 53 -5.20 6.89 -24.98
N GLY A 54 -3.98 6.51 -25.41
CA GLY A 54 -3.07 7.40 -26.15
C GLY A 54 -2.38 8.42 -25.22
N GLU A 55 -1.08 8.67 -25.45
CA GLU A 55 -0.29 9.59 -24.61
C GLU A 55 -0.74 11.04 -24.74
N GLU A 56 -1.31 11.41 -25.89
CA GLU A 56 -1.85 12.74 -26.15
C GLU A 56 -3.00 13.11 -25.22
N ASN A 57 -3.66 12.14 -24.58
CA ASN A 57 -4.75 12.37 -23.63
C ASN A 57 -4.29 12.53 -22.19
N ARG A 58 -3.00 12.29 -21.87
CA ARG A 58 -2.47 12.33 -20.50
C ARG A 58 -1.63 13.58 -20.21
N PRO A 59 -1.69 14.17 -19.00
CA PRO A 59 -2.58 13.78 -17.91
C PRO A 59 -4.02 14.28 -18.13
N ILE A 60 -5.01 13.46 -17.78
CA ILE A 60 -6.42 13.72 -18.09
C ILE A 60 -6.94 14.95 -17.35
N ASN A 61 -6.43 15.24 -16.15
CA ASN A 61 -6.78 16.44 -15.38
C ASN A 61 -6.44 17.76 -16.10
N GLN A 62 -5.47 17.77 -17.03
CA GLN A 62 -5.06 18.95 -17.80
C GLN A 62 -5.68 18.99 -19.19
N LYS A 63 -6.10 17.83 -19.73
CA LYS A 63 -6.49 17.69 -21.14
C LYS A 63 -7.97 17.41 -21.38
N TRP A 64 -8.68 16.88 -20.39
CA TRP A 64 -10.10 16.53 -20.50
C TRP A 64 -10.97 17.48 -19.70
N SER A 65 -12.22 17.66 -20.14
CA SER A 65 -13.23 18.32 -19.33
C SER A 65 -13.62 17.46 -18.13
N TRP A 66 -13.99 18.11 -17.03
CA TRP A 66 -14.27 17.41 -15.77
C TRP A 66 -15.40 16.38 -15.87
N ASP A 67 -16.45 16.69 -16.64
CA ASP A 67 -17.56 15.79 -16.92
C ASP A 67 -17.10 14.52 -17.67
N ARG A 68 -16.10 14.63 -18.56
CA ARG A 68 -15.52 13.49 -19.26
C ARG A 68 -14.75 12.59 -18.31
N ILE A 69 -13.94 13.18 -17.42
CA ILE A 69 -13.20 12.44 -16.39
C ILE A 69 -14.18 11.67 -15.49
N LEU A 70 -15.19 12.34 -14.93
CA LEU A 70 -16.13 11.74 -13.98
C LEU A 70 -16.94 10.57 -14.57
N ARG A 71 -17.34 10.66 -15.84
CA ARG A 71 -18.08 9.56 -16.49
C ARG A 71 -17.19 8.41 -16.95
N SER A 72 -15.89 8.64 -17.15
CA SER A 72 -14.93 7.61 -17.57
C SER A 72 -14.65 6.56 -16.48
N CYS A 73 -13.96 5.48 -16.84
CA CYS A 73 -13.48 4.45 -15.91
C CYS A 73 -12.15 4.79 -15.22
N TYR A 74 -11.53 5.92 -15.56
CA TYR A 74 -10.16 6.21 -15.13
C TYR A 74 -10.11 6.68 -13.68
N ILE A 75 -9.25 6.01 -12.92
CA ILE A 75 -9.12 6.24 -11.49
C ILE A 75 -7.87 7.06 -11.22
N LYS A 76 -8.02 8.17 -10.49
CA LYS A 76 -6.89 9.05 -10.18
C LYS A 76 -5.80 8.35 -9.37
N GLN A 77 -6.21 7.53 -8.38
CA GLN A 77 -5.32 6.91 -7.40
C GLN A 77 -5.89 5.61 -6.82
N ALA A 78 -5.11 4.87 -6.04
CA ALA A 78 -5.60 3.72 -5.30
C ALA A 78 -6.85 4.08 -4.47
N ASP A 79 -7.91 3.27 -4.63
CA ASP A 79 -9.20 3.45 -3.94
C ASP A 79 -9.62 2.13 -3.27
N VAL A 80 -10.24 1.19 -4.00
CA VAL A 80 -10.42 -0.20 -3.54
C VAL A 80 -9.09 -0.80 -3.09
N LEU A 81 -8.03 -0.56 -3.87
CA LEU A 81 -6.67 -0.99 -3.54
C LEU A 81 -6.09 -0.30 -2.30
N GLN A 82 -6.52 0.93 -1.98
CA GLN A 82 -6.11 1.59 -0.74
C GLN A 82 -6.71 0.89 0.48
N GLY A 83 -8.00 0.52 0.40
CA GLY A 83 -8.66 -0.29 1.42
C GLY A 83 -7.98 -1.65 1.61
N ILE A 84 -7.73 -2.35 0.50
CA ILE A 84 -7.00 -3.62 0.52
C ILE A 84 -5.60 -3.46 1.14
N TYR A 85 -4.85 -2.41 0.83
CA TYR A 85 -3.53 -2.19 1.44
C TYR A 85 -3.61 -1.99 2.96
N PHE A 86 -4.63 -1.28 3.47
CA PHE A 86 -4.78 -1.10 4.92
C PHE A 86 -5.12 -2.40 5.65
N PHE A 87 -5.92 -3.26 5.01
CA PHE A 87 -6.45 -4.48 5.60
C PHE A 87 -5.96 -5.74 4.86
N GLU A 88 -4.76 -5.71 4.29
CA GLU A 88 -4.26 -6.75 3.37
C GLU A 88 -4.12 -8.14 4.02
N ASP A 89 -4.17 -8.22 5.35
CA ASP A 89 -4.13 -9.47 6.09
C ASP A 89 -5.52 -10.08 6.31
N ASP A 90 -6.59 -9.32 6.04
CA ASP A 90 -7.99 -9.76 6.11
C ASP A 90 -8.48 -10.34 4.76
N PHE A 91 -7.63 -10.30 3.73
CA PHE A 91 -7.93 -10.83 2.40
C PHE A 91 -6.95 -11.93 2.01
N ASP A 92 -7.46 -12.96 1.32
CA ASP A 92 -6.60 -13.95 0.68
C ASP A 92 -5.85 -13.34 -0.53
N ILE A 93 -4.72 -13.94 -0.89
CA ILE A 93 -3.85 -13.46 -1.96
C ILE A 93 -4.57 -13.41 -3.32
N GLU A 94 -5.49 -14.33 -3.61
CA GLU A 94 -6.24 -14.32 -4.86
C GLU A 94 -7.24 -13.15 -4.91
N THR A 95 -7.87 -12.81 -3.79
CA THR A 95 -8.74 -11.64 -3.67
C THR A 95 -7.96 -10.34 -3.88
N ILE A 96 -6.77 -10.22 -3.30
CA ILE A 96 -5.88 -9.08 -3.56
C ILE A 96 -5.52 -9.03 -5.05
N ARG A 97 -5.14 -10.17 -5.65
CA ARG A 97 -4.73 -10.25 -7.05
C ARG A 97 -5.85 -9.85 -8.00
N ARG A 98 -7.05 -10.40 -7.85
CA ARG A 98 -8.20 -10.08 -8.72
C ARG A 98 -8.53 -8.58 -8.69
N ASN A 99 -8.53 -7.96 -7.52
CA ASN A 99 -8.78 -6.53 -7.41
C ASN A 99 -7.61 -5.71 -7.99
N TYR A 100 -6.36 -6.12 -7.75
CA TYR A 100 -5.18 -5.45 -8.30
C TYR A 100 -5.17 -5.47 -9.83
N ASP A 101 -5.32 -6.65 -10.43
CA ASP A 101 -5.32 -6.84 -11.89
C ASP A 101 -6.52 -6.16 -12.56
N PHE A 102 -7.62 -5.96 -11.84
CA PHE A 102 -8.78 -5.22 -12.34
C PHE A 102 -8.57 -3.70 -12.29
N TYR A 103 -8.07 -3.16 -11.18
CA TYR A 103 -8.04 -1.72 -10.93
C TYR A 103 -6.76 -1.03 -11.40
N GLU A 104 -5.61 -1.69 -11.34
CA GLU A 104 -4.34 -1.08 -11.75
C GLU A 104 -4.36 -0.62 -13.22
N PRO A 105 -4.81 -1.43 -14.20
CA PRO A 105 -4.87 -0.99 -15.60
C PRO A 105 -5.83 0.19 -15.87
N LEU A 106 -6.76 0.48 -14.94
CA LEU A 106 -7.70 1.60 -15.03
C LEU A 106 -7.20 2.84 -14.28
N THR A 107 -6.06 2.76 -13.59
CA THR A 107 -5.54 3.84 -12.75
C THR A 107 -4.53 4.70 -13.51
N VAL A 108 -4.76 6.01 -13.60
CA VAL A 108 -3.85 6.95 -14.30
C VAL A 108 -2.65 7.37 -13.45
N HIS A 109 -2.79 7.20 -12.13
CA HIS A 109 -1.84 7.59 -11.09
C HIS A 109 -1.46 9.08 -11.16
N GLU A 110 -2.45 9.96 -11.40
CA GLU A 110 -2.34 11.43 -11.38
C GLU A 110 -2.45 11.99 -9.95
N SER A 111 -2.04 11.18 -8.99
CA SER A 111 -1.87 11.54 -7.59
C SER A 111 -0.58 10.90 -7.14
N SER A 112 0.28 11.68 -6.51
CA SER A 112 1.56 11.22 -5.98
C SER A 112 1.44 10.11 -4.93
N LEU A 113 0.26 9.95 -4.32
CA LEU A 113 -0.07 8.87 -3.38
C LEU A 113 -0.30 7.52 -4.07
N SER A 114 -0.56 7.50 -5.37
CA SER A 114 -0.99 6.29 -6.06
C SER A 114 0.13 5.25 -6.24
N PRO A 115 1.33 5.59 -6.75
CA PRO A 115 2.34 4.59 -7.10
C PRO A 115 2.82 3.77 -5.90
N CYS A 116 2.98 4.37 -4.72
CA CYS A 116 3.53 3.67 -3.57
C CYS A 116 2.62 2.53 -3.07
N VAL A 117 1.30 2.71 -3.09
CA VAL A 117 0.33 1.66 -2.74
C VAL A 117 0.40 0.52 -3.75
N HIS A 118 0.46 0.85 -5.04
CA HIS A 118 0.55 -0.15 -6.10
C HIS A 118 1.88 -0.91 -6.05
N ALA A 119 2.99 -0.24 -5.69
CA ALA A 119 4.29 -0.89 -5.45
C ALA A 119 4.21 -1.91 -4.31
N ILE A 120 3.57 -1.55 -3.20
CA ILE A 120 3.45 -2.41 -2.01
C ILE A 120 2.56 -3.64 -2.31
N LEU A 121 1.44 -3.45 -2.99
CA LEU A 121 0.55 -4.57 -3.35
C LEU A 121 1.19 -5.48 -4.42
N ALA A 122 1.89 -4.93 -5.42
CA ALA A 122 2.65 -5.73 -6.38
C ALA A 122 3.69 -6.61 -5.66
N ALA A 123 4.44 -6.03 -4.71
CA ALA A 123 5.38 -6.77 -3.88
C ALA A 123 4.70 -7.91 -3.09
N LYS A 124 3.55 -7.63 -2.46
CA LYS A 124 2.75 -8.61 -1.73
C LYS A 124 2.30 -9.77 -2.62
N LEU A 125 1.98 -9.48 -3.89
CA LEU A 125 1.57 -10.45 -4.90
C LEU A 125 2.72 -11.23 -5.54
N GLY A 126 3.97 -10.85 -5.25
CA GLY A 126 5.18 -11.42 -5.85
C GLY A 126 5.51 -10.86 -7.24
N ASP A 127 4.80 -9.83 -7.70
CA ASP A 127 5.12 -9.10 -8.94
C ASP A 127 6.21 -8.05 -8.64
N ASN A 128 7.44 -8.56 -8.45
CA ASN A 128 8.60 -7.77 -8.06
C ASN A 128 8.98 -6.72 -9.12
N ASP A 129 8.77 -7.05 -10.41
CA ASP A 129 9.10 -6.16 -11.52
C ASP A 129 8.15 -4.96 -11.54
N ARG A 130 6.83 -5.18 -11.44
CA ARG A 130 5.86 -4.08 -11.36
C ARG A 130 5.99 -3.29 -10.07
N SER A 131 6.33 -3.96 -8.96
CA SER A 131 6.63 -3.29 -7.70
C SER A 131 7.79 -2.30 -7.84
N TYR A 132 8.86 -2.71 -8.54
CA TYR A 132 10.01 -1.86 -8.78
C TYR A 132 9.70 -0.69 -9.72
N GLU A 133 8.92 -0.91 -10.78
CA GLU A 133 8.45 0.14 -11.68
C GLU A 133 7.67 1.23 -10.92
N PHE A 134 6.70 0.85 -10.10
CA PHE A 134 5.95 1.81 -9.29
C PHE A 134 6.80 2.51 -8.23
N TYR A 135 7.77 1.81 -7.65
CA TYR A 135 8.76 2.44 -6.77
C TYR A 135 9.54 3.53 -7.51
N GLN A 136 10.03 3.28 -8.72
CA GLN A 136 10.75 4.28 -9.50
C GLN A 136 9.88 5.52 -9.75
N ARG A 137 8.62 5.32 -10.13
CA ARG A 137 7.67 6.42 -10.32
C ARG A 137 7.45 7.24 -9.04
N SER A 138 7.38 6.59 -7.86
CA SER A 138 7.26 7.31 -6.59
C SER A 138 8.55 8.05 -6.22
N ALA A 139 9.70 7.39 -6.36
CA ALA A 139 11.01 7.88 -5.94
C ALA A 139 11.56 9.02 -6.80
N ARG A 140 11.14 9.06 -8.07
CA ARG A 140 11.61 10.02 -9.06
C ARG A 140 10.53 11.00 -9.52
N LEU A 141 9.38 11.03 -8.84
CA LEU A 141 8.23 11.85 -9.24
C LEU A 141 8.62 13.31 -9.52
N ASP A 142 9.21 13.98 -8.52
CA ASP A 142 9.62 15.39 -8.64
C ASP A 142 10.92 15.55 -9.45
N LEU A 143 11.79 14.52 -9.50
CA LEU A 143 13.08 14.60 -10.20
C LEU A 143 12.92 14.53 -11.72
N ASP A 144 11.95 13.74 -12.19
CA ASP A 144 11.66 13.52 -13.61
C ASP A 144 10.35 14.22 -14.04
N ASP A 145 9.72 14.99 -13.14
CA ASP A 145 8.45 15.70 -13.34
C ASP A 145 7.33 14.83 -13.95
N TYR A 146 7.13 13.62 -13.40
CA TYR A 146 6.21 12.61 -13.95
C TYR A 146 4.76 13.09 -14.11
N ASN A 147 4.33 14.02 -13.26
CA ASN A 147 2.97 14.56 -13.25
C ASN A 147 2.85 15.89 -14.01
N ASN A 148 3.98 16.45 -14.49
CA ASN A 148 4.03 17.75 -15.17
C ASN A 148 3.40 18.87 -14.33
N ASP A 149 3.76 18.89 -13.04
CA ASP A 149 3.27 19.81 -12.00
C ASP A 149 4.31 20.10 -10.89
N THR A 150 5.57 19.68 -11.05
CA THR A 150 6.63 19.95 -10.06
C THR A 150 6.95 21.45 -9.92
N GLU A 151 6.59 22.26 -10.93
CA GLU A 151 6.71 23.72 -10.85
C GLU A 151 5.88 24.33 -9.71
N ASP A 152 4.80 23.67 -9.28
CA ASP A 152 3.95 24.09 -8.16
C ASP A 152 4.55 23.72 -6.78
N GLY A 153 5.60 22.90 -6.77
CA GLY A 153 6.35 22.49 -5.59
C GLY A 153 6.49 20.97 -5.43
N CYS A 154 7.31 20.57 -4.45
CA CYS A 154 7.60 19.16 -4.22
C CYS A 154 6.43 18.39 -3.61
N HIS A 155 6.23 17.15 -4.06
CA HIS A 155 5.20 16.25 -3.57
C HIS A 155 5.63 15.55 -2.27
N ILE A 156 5.51 16.26 -1.14
CA ILE A 156 5.95 15.79 0.19
C ILE A 156 5.41 14.40 0.56
N THR A 157 4.14 14.11 0.24
CA THR A 157 3.54 12.80 0.50
C THR A 157 4.14 11.69 -0.37
N SER A 158 4.58 11.99 -1.60
CA SER A 158 5.31 11.05 -2.47
C SER A 158 6.64 10.62 -1.85
N MET A 159 7.33 11.56 -1.21
CA MET A 159 8.62 11.29 -0.57
C MET A 159 8.44 10.28 0.58
N ALA A 160 7.37 10.40 1.36
CA ALA A 160 7.01 9.38 2.36
C ALA A 160 6.60 8.05 1.69
N GLY A 161 5.88 8.12 0.57
CA GLY A 161 5.52 6.96 -0.26
C GLY A 161 6.73 6.16 -0.74
N THR A 162 7.82 6.84 -1.10
CA THR A 162 9.09 6.22 -1.52
C THR A 162 9.67 5.35 -0.41
N TRP A 163 9.68 5.85 0.82
CA TRP A 163 10.10 5.07 1.98
C TRP A 163 9.18 3.87 2.20
N LEU A 164 7.85 4.08 2.14
CA LEU A 164 6.89 2.99 2.32
C LEU A 164 7.05 1.87 1.28
N ALA A 165 7.31 2.20 0.01
CA ALA A 165 7.54 1.21 -1.04
C ALA A 165 8.76 0.33 -0.73
N VAL A 166 9.85 0.90 -0.20
CA VAL A 166 11.03 0.11 0.19
C VAL A 166 10.73 -0.74 1.43
N ILE A 167 10.10 -0.19 2.46
CA ILE A 167 9.98 -0.87 3.76
C ILE A 167 8.83 -1.88 3.77
N LYS A 168 7.65 -1.47 3.31
CA LYS A 168 6.46 -2.30 3.26
C LYS A 168 6.36 -3.10 1.96
N GLY A 169 6.90 -2.61 0.85
CA GLY A 169 7.00 -3.38 -0.39
C GLY A 169 8.20 -4.31 -0.33
N PHE A 170 9.40 -3.81 -0.62
CA PHE A 170 10.60 -4.64 -0.77
C PHE A 170 11.04 -5.32 0.52
N GLY A 171 10.93 -4.65 1.66
CA GLY A 171 11.24 -5.21 2.98
C GLY A 171 10.15 -6.15 3.51
N GLY A 172 8.96 -6.12 2.92
CA GLY A 172 7.81 -6.90 3.34
C GLY A 172 7.42 -6.68 4.81
N LEU A 173 7.72 -5.52 5.39
CA LEU A 173 7.54 -5.27 6.82
C LEU A 173 6.06 -5.15 7.19
N ARG A 174 5.59 -5.99 8.11
CA ARG A 174 4.26 -5.92 8.74
C ARG A 174 4.38 -6.11 10.24
N VAL A 175 3.39 -5.63 10.99
CA VAL A 175 3.24 -5.94 12.42
C VAL A 175 1.94 -6.68 12.59
N LYS A 176 2.02 -7.95 13.00
CA LYS A 176 0.86 -8.82 13.22
C LYS A 176 0.86 -9.30 14.66
N ASN A 177 -0.24 -9.12 15.37
CA ASN A 177 -0.37 -9.51 16.78
C ASN A 177 0.81 -9.02 17.66
N GLY A 178 1.29 -7.80 17.38
CA GLY A 178 2.41 -7.19 18.09
C GLY A 178 3.81 -7.73 17.73
N ILE A 179 3.94 -8.57 16.71
CA ILE A 179 5.20 -9.18 16.25
C ILE A 179 5.56 -8.63 14.87
N ILE A 180 6.81 -8.19 14.70
CA ILE A 180 7.33 -7.77 13.40
C ILE A 180 7.46 -9.01 12.50
N ASN A 181 6.92 -8.90 11.29
CA ASN A 181 7.08 -9.85 10.20
C ASN A 181 7.82 -9.15 9.07
N ILE A 182 8.85 -9.80 8.51
CA ILE A 182 9.51 -9.34 7.28
C ILE A 182 9.59 -10.49 6.26
N GLN A 183 9.28 -10.15 5.01
CA GLN A 183 9.39 -11.05 3.85
C GLN A 183 10.12 -10.29 2.74
N PRO A 184 11.42 -10.02 2.90
CA PRO A 184 12.09 -9.10 1.99
C PRO A 184 12.48 -9.78 0.67
N PHE A 185 12.45 -9.01 -0.40
CA PHE A 185 13.09 -9.33 -1.68
C PHE A 185 13.95 -8.16 -2.15
N VAL A 186 14.97 -8.43 -2.97
CA VAL A 186 15.80 -7.40 -3.58
C VAL A 186 15.41 -7.27 -5.05
N PRO A 187 15.01 -6.08 -5.54
CA PRO A 187 14.79 -5.84 -6.97
C PRO A 187 15.99 -6.26 -7.81
N LYS A 188 15.79 -6.69 -9.05
CA LYS A 188 16.85 -7.26 -9.89
C LYS A 188 17.99 -6.26 -10.15
N GLU A 189 17.65 -4.97 -10.18
CA GLU A 189 18.49 -3.80 -10.37
C GLU A 189 19.39 -3.48 -9.17
N TRP A 190 19.08 -4.04 -7.99
CA TRP A 190 19.80 -3.77 -6.75
C TRP A 190 20.64 -4.97 -6.33
N THR A 191 21.75 -4.70 -5.66
CA THR A 191 22.58 -5.74 -5.02
C THR A 191 22.07 -6.04 -3.61
N SER A 192 21.69 -4.99 -2.89
CA SER A 192 21.25 -5.03 -1.51
C SER A 192 20.60 -3.70 -1.13
N PHE A 193 19.80 -3.71 -0.07
CA PHE A 193 19.35 -2.49 0.59
C PHE A 193 19.34 -2.68 2.10
N ALA A 194 19.39 -1.58 2.85
CA ALA A 194 19.35 -1.59 4.30
C ALA A 194 18.47 -0.47 4.81
N PHE A 195 17.81 -0.72 5.93
CA PHE A 195 16.98 0.28 6.59
C PHE A 195 16.94 0.05 8.09
N LYS A 196 16.64 1.12 8.82
CA LYS A 196 16.42 1.06 10.27
C LYS A 196 14.97 1.36 10.60
N ILE A 197 14.46 0.67 11.61
CA ILE A 197 13.11 0.90 12.17
C ILE A 197 13.19 0.98 13.68
N ARG A 198 12.33 1.81 14.26
CA ARG A 198 12.01 1.74 15.69
C ARG A 198 10.70 1.01 15.88
N PHE A 199 10.69 0.03 16.77
CA PHE A 199 9.48 -0.67 17.17
C PHE A 199 9.50 -0.89 18.68
N ARG A 200 8.56 -0.25 19.37
CA ARG A 200 8.57 -0.13 20.83
C ARG A 200 9.92 0.45 21.28
N GLU A 201 10.60 -0.19 22.24
CA GLU A 201 11.89 0.24 22.77
C GLU A 201 13.08 -0.13 21.87
N ASN A 202 12.85 -0.84 20.76
CA ASN A 202 13.93 -1.40 19.95
C ASN A 202 14.29 -0.56 18.71
N LEU A 203 15.58 -0.47 18.39
CA LEU A 203 16.09 0.02 17.10
C LEU A 203 16.68 -1.15 16.31
N PHE A 204 16.00 -1.57 15.25
CA PHE A 204 16.49 -2.62 14.37
C PHE A 204 17.18 -2.04 13.15
N ASN A 205 18.24 -2.72 12.70
CA ASN A 205 18.90 -2.50 11.41
C ASN A 205 18.74 -3.76 10.56
N ILE A 206 18.01 -3.62 9.45
CA ILE A 206 17.66 -4.73 8.57
C ILE A 206 18.42 -4.53 7.27
N LYS A 207 19.28 -5.48 6.92
CA LYS A 207 20.05 -5.51 5.68
C LYS A 207 19.61 -6.71 4.85
N THR A 208 19.25 -6.48 3.61
CA THR A 208 18.81 -7.52 2.68
C THR A 208 19.72 -7.51 1.45
N SER A 209 20.26 -8.67 1.09
CA SER A 209 20.93 -8.93 -0.18
C SER A 209 20.18 -10.03 -0.94
N LYS A 210 20.61 -10.36 -2.17
CA LYS A 210 19.98 -11.44 -2.96
C LYS A 210 19.98 -12.80 -2.25
N ASN A 211 20.95 -13.05 -1.37
CA ASN A 211 21.14 -14.37 -0.76
C ASN A 211 20.89 -14.38 0.75
N GLU A 212 20.68 -13.23 1.38
CA GLU A 212 20.76 -13.11 2.84
C GLU A 212 19.91 -11.97 3.38
N VAL A 213 19.28 -12.20 4.53
CA VAL A 213 18.67 -11.19 5.39
C VAL A 213 19.41 -11.17 6.72
N MET A 214 19.93 -10.01 7.11
CA MET A 214 20.52 -9.77 8.41
C MET A 214 19.66 -8.78 9.19
N VAL A 215 19.32 -9.13 10.43
CA VAL A 215 18.61 -8.25 11.36
C VAL A 215 19.45 -8.07 12.61
N GLU A 216 19.90 -6.85 12.86
CA GLU A 216 20.59 -6.42 14.08
C GLU A 216 19.62 -5.67 14.99
N ASN A 217 19.64 -5.99 16.29
CA ASN A 217 19.00 -5.17 17.31
C ASN A 217 20.06 -4.24 17.93
N LEU A 218 20.04 -2.96 17.56
CA LEU A 218 21.04 -1.97 17.97
C LEU A 218 20.77 -1.37 19.35
N GLU A 219 19.50 -1.34 19.78
CA GLU A 219 19.05 -0.75 21.05
C GLU A 219 17.78 -1.48 21.49
N GLY A 220 17.59 -1.73 22.79
CA GLY A 220 16.36 -2.31 23.35
C GLY A 220 16.46 -3.80 23.73
N PRO A 221 15.41 -4.38 24.35
CA PRO A 221 15.42 -5.74 24.87
C PRO A 221 15.30 -6.82 23.78
N ALA A 222 15.59 -8.08 24.13
CA ALA A 222 15.40 -9.21 23.22
C ALA A 222 13.96 -9.27 22.69
N THR A 223 13.80 -9.42 21.38
CA THR A 223 12.49 -9.32 20.71
C THR A 223 12.33 -10.44 19.68
N ASN A 224 11.12 -11.01 19.61
CA ASN A 224 10.78 -12.00 18.59
C ASN A 224 10.38 -11.30 17.28
N MET A 225 10.89 -11.83 16.17
CA MET A 225 10.59 -11.38 14.81
C MET A 225 10.38 -12.59 13.91
N ILE A 226 9.40 -12.50 13.00
CA ILE A 226 9.21 -13.50 11.95
C ILE A 226 9.96 -13.02 10.71
N ILE A 227 10.93 -13.81 10.26
CA ILE A 227 11.77 -13.52 9.09
C ILE A 227 11.56 -14.66 8.09
N LYS A 228 11.05 -14.33 6.90
CA LYS A 228 10.73 -15.33 5.86
C LYS A 228 9.86 -16.48 6.38
N GLY A 229 8.85 -16.16 7.20
CA GLY A 229 7.93 -17.14 7.80
C GLY A 229 8.46 -17.91 9.02
N ASN A 230 9.73 -17.73 9.41
CA ASN A 230 10.33 -18.43 10.55
C ASN A 230 10.51 -17.49 11.74
N ASN A 231 10.29 -17.98 12.97
CA ASN A 231 10.42 -17.19 14.18
C ASN A 231 11.88 -17.14 14.67
N TYR A 232 12.37 -15.94 14.98
CA TYR A 232 13.70 -15.69 15.52
C TYR A 232 13.63 -14.76 16.72
N THR A 233 14.46 -15.04 17.72
CA THR A 233 14.70 -14.10 18.83
C THR A 233 15.97 -13.31 18.54
N ILE A 234 15.84 -11.99 18.46
CA ILE A 234 16.98 -11.08 18.25
C ILE A 234 17.33 -10.48 19.60
N ASN A 235 18.43 -10.96 20.19
CA ASN A 235 18.92 -10.50 21.49
C ASN A 235 19.32 -9.02 21.46
N GLN A 236 19.33 -8.37 22.62
CA GLN A 236 19.88 -7.01 22.77
C GLN A 236 21.33 -6.95 22.26
N ASN A 237 21.65 -5.98 21.41
CA ASN A 237 22.94 -5.85 20.74
C ASN A 237 23.36 -7.10 19.95
N GLY A 238 22.40 -7.96 19.59
CA GLY A 238 22.59 -9.19 18.85
C GLY A 238 22.09 -9.08 17.41
N PHE A 239 22.34 -10.13 16.63
CA PHE A 239 21.86 -10.21 15.26
C PHE A 239 21.45 -11.63 14.88
N VAL A 240 20.64 -11.72 13.82
CA VAL A 240 20.22 -12.95 13.15
C VAL A 240 20.53 -12.83 11.67
N LYS A 241 20.95 -13.95 11.06
CA LYS A 241 21.30 -14.09 9.63
C LYS A 241 20.47 -15.22 9.05
N VAL A 242 19.72 -14.97 7.98
CA VAL A 242 18.81 -15.93 7.31
C VAL A 242 19.09 -15.97 5.82
#